data_AF-X1BY42-F1
#
_entry.id   AF-X1BY42-F1
#
_cell.length_a   1.000
_cell.length_b   1.000
_cell.length_c   1.000
_cell.angle_alpha   90.00
_cell.angle_beta   90.00
_cell.angle_gamma   90.00
#
_symmetry.space_group_name_H-M   'P 1'
#
loop_
_entity.id
_entity.type
_entity.pdbx_description
1 polymer ?
#
loop_
_entity_poly.entity_id
_entity_poly.type
_entity_poly.pdbx_seq_one_letter_code
_entity_poly.pdbx_strand_id
1 'polypeptide(L)'
;VQRDHMDYRNRLYYFLGGGVGLKINFKKTYFFTEVDYHVSLNKTLKKETNRYDQTNLWTQGWIDSDFGLNILSIRVGMAWSIYTIKKIR
;
A
#
# COMPACT_ATOMS: atom_id res chain seq x y z
N VAL A 1 28.59 12.90 1.17
CA VAL A 1 27.55 13.07 2.22
C VAL A 1 26.26 12.49 1.68
N GLN A 2 25.89 11.30 2.13
CA GLN A 2 24.60 10.70 1.78
C GLN A 2 23.54 11.50 2.53
N ARG A 3 22.71 12.24 1.78
CA ARG A 3 21.71 13.12 2.37
C ARG A 3 20.51 12.26 2.76
N ASP A 4 20.56 11.70 3.95
CA ASP A 4 19.44 10.97 4.52
C ASP A 4 18.37 11.99 4.94
N HIS A 5 17.25 11.98 4.22
CA HIS A 5 16.13 12.91 4.43
C HIS A 5 14.95 12.25 5.16
N MET A 6 15.19 11.10 5.80
CA MET A 6 14.17 10.31 6.50
C MET A 6 13.56 11.02 7.70
N ASP A 7 14.20 12.07 8.23
CA ASP A 7 13.70 12.82 9.39
C ASP A 7 12.48 13.70 9.08
N TYR A 8 12.37 14.16 7.82
CA TYR A 8 11.28 15.01 7.34
C TYR A 8 10.06 14.22 6.84
N ARG A 9 10.23 12.90 6.65
CA ARG A 9 9.19 12.02 6.12
C ARG A 9 8.36 11.41 7.24
N ASN A 10 7.08 11.17 6.96
CA ASN A 10 6.27 10.33 7.80
C ASN A 10 6.80 8.88 7.74
N ARG A 11 6.99 8.26 8.91
CA ARG A 11 7.39 6.86 9.02
C ARG A 11 6.21 5.90 9.02
N LEU A 12 5.04 6.39 9.40
CA LEU A 12 3.78 5.67 9.40
C LEU A 12 2.88 6.24 8.32
N TYR A 13 2.36 5.38 7.45
CA TYR A 13 1.41 5.73 6.39
C TYR A 13 0.09 5.04 6.66
N TYR A 14 -0.99 5.80 6.60
CA TYR A 14 -2.34 5.27 6.74
C TYR A 14 -2.98 5.24 5.38
N PHE A 15 -3.53 4.10 5.01
CA PHE A 15 -4.18 3.92 3.73
C PHE A 15 -5.63 3.53 3.96
N LEU A 16 -6.53 4.18 3.21
CA LEU A 16 -7.91 3.75 3.08
C LEU A 16 -8.07 3.13 1.70
N GLY A 17 -8.58 1.90 1.65
CA GLY A 17 -8.68 1.18 0.41
C GLY A 17 -9.76 0.13 0.42
N GLY A 18 -10.04 -0.36 -0.77
CA GLY A 18 -10.98 -1.44 -1.02
C GLY A 18 -10.49 -2.26 -2.18
N GLY A 19 -10.88 -3.53 -2.17
CA GLY A 19 -10.53 -4.47 -3.22
C GLY A 19 -11.72 -5.28 -3.65
N VAL A 20 -11.67 -5.75 -4.90
CA VAL A 20 -12.61 -6.73 -5.43
C VAL A 20 -11.82 -7.93 -5.91
N GLY A 21 -12.40 -9.11 -5.73
CA GLY A 21 -11.74 -10.34 -6.09
C GLY A 21 -12.72 -11.43 -6.50
N LEU A 22 -12.21 -12.35 -7.30
CA LEU A 22 -12.90 -13.55 -7.73
C LEU A 22 -12.22 -14.76 -7.09
N LYS A 23 -13.04 -15.67 -6.57
CA LYS A 23 -12.60 -16.91 -5.95
C LYS A 23 -13.31 -18.10 -6.60
N ILE A 24 -12.55 -19.03 -7.15
CA ILE A 24 -13.07 -20.25 -7.78
C ILE A 24 -12.69 -21.44 -6.88
N ASN A 25 -13.71 -22.11 -6.33
CA ASN A 25 -13.54 -23.20 -5.37
C ASN A 25 -13.56 -24.57 -6.06
N PHE A 26 -12.52 -25.38 -5.81
CA PHE A 26 -12.35 -26.75 -6.26
C PHE A 26 -12.14 -27.70 -5.07
N LYS A 27 -13.22 -28.06 -4.36
CA LYS A 27 -13.24 -28.97 -3.20
C LYS A 27 -12.21 -28.61 -2.10
N LYS A 28 -10.94 -29.01 -2.28
CA LYS A 28 -9.83 -28.73 -1.36
C LYS A 28 -8.97 -27.54 -1.79
N THR A 29 -9.02 -27.12 -3.04
CA THR A 29 -8.18 -26.05 -3.58
C THR A 29 -9.06 -24.89 -4.01
N TYR A 30 -8.58 -23.65 -3.92
CA TYR A 30 -9.22 -22.53 -4.59
C TYR A 30 -8.19 -21.66 -5.30
N PHE A 31 -8.59 -21.12 -6.45
CA PHE A 31 -7.86 -20.06 -7.12
C PHE A 31 -8.49 -18.73 -6.75
N PHE A 32 -7.66 -17.71 -6.59
CA PHE A 32 -8.13 -16.37 -6.32
C PHE A 32 -7.39 -15.34 -7.18
N THR A 33 -8.11 -14.29 -7.51
CA THR A 33 -7.56 -13.07 -8.11
C THR A 33 -8.19 -11.89 -7.41
N GLU A 34 -7.36 -10.97 -6.93
CA GLU A 34 -7.76 -9.80 -6.17
C GLU A 34 -7.09 -8.56 -6.76
N VAL A 35 -7.87 -7.49 -6.90
CA VAL A 35 -7.36 -6.17 -7.26
C VAL A 35 -7.74 -5.23 -6.13
N ASP A 36 -6.73 -4.59 -5.55
CA ASP A 36 -6.90 -3.70 -4.40
C ASP A 36 -6.37 -2.31 -4.74
N TYR A 37 -7.15 -1.29 -4.40
CA TYR A 37 -6.73 0.09 -4.51
C TYR A 37 -6.76 0.77 -3.14
N HIS A 38 -5.65 1.42 -2.80
CA HIS A 38 -5.44 2.06 -1.52
C HIS A 38 -4.98 3.50 -1.74
N VAL A 39 -5.66 4.44 -1.09
CA VAL A 39 -5.34 5.87 -1.12
C VAL A 39 -4.69 6.25 0.21
N SER A 40 -3.57 6.97 0.17
CA SER A 40 -2.95 7.47 1.39
C SER A 40 -3.79 8.58 2.02
N LEU A 41 -4.09 8.44 3.30
CA LEU A 41 -4.77 9.45 4.10
C LEU A 41 -3.81 10.52 4.63
N ASN A 42 -2.52 10.23 4.65
CA ASN A 42 -1.49 11.18 5.08
C ASN A 42 -0.49 11.51 3.96
N LYS A 43 0.05 12.72 4.04
CA LYS A 43 1.11 13.17 3.13
C LYS A 43 2.44 12.53 3.48
N THR A 44 3.34 12.49 2.51
CA THR A 44 4.71 11.96 2.69
C THR A 44 5.53 12.82 3.65
N LEU A 45 5.29 14.13 3.71
CA LEU A 45 5.91 15.04 4.68
C LEU A 45 5.12 15.17 5.99
N LYS A 46 5.85 15.44 7.08
CA LYS A 46 5.25 15.83 8.37
C LYS A 46 4.57 17.20 8.24
N LYS A 47 3.44 17.38 8.95
CA LYS A 47 2.63 18.62 8.90
C LYS A 47 3.39 19.86 9.41
N GLU A 48 4.37 19.66 10.29
CA GLU A 48 5.16 20.72 10.93
C GLU A 48 6.40 21.12 10.12
N THR A 49 6.74 20.38 9.07
CA THR A 49 7.91 20.69 8.24
C THR A 49 7.52 21.64 7.12
N ASN A 50 8.01 22.88 7.22
CA ASN A 50 7.75 23.93 6.25
C ASN A 50 8.50 23.63 4.94
N ARG A 51 7.77 23.57 3.82
CA ARG A 51 8.26 23.23 2.48
C ARG A 51 9.41 24.14 2.02
N TYR A 52 9.41 25.39 2.48
CA TYR A 52 10.37 26.43 2.07
C TYR A 52 11.63 26.52 2.93
N ASP A 53 11.63 25.95 4.15
CA ASP A 53 12.84 25.87 5.00
C ASP A 53 13.80 24.76 4.54
N GLN A 54 13.34 23.91 3.61
CA GLN A 54 14.09 22.78 3.07
C GLN A 54 14.85 23.17 1.81
N THR A 55 15.78 24.12 1.89
CA THR A 55 16.58 24.66 0.77
C THR A 55 17.33 23.60 -0.08
N ASN A 56 17.50 22.37 0.44
CA ASN A 56 18.19 21.27 -0.23
C ASN A 56 17.29 20.25 -0.95
N LEU A 57 15.96 20.32 -0.82
CA LEU A 57 15.04 19.45 -1.56
C LEU A 57 14.71 19.98 -2.98
N TRP A 58 15.05 21.23 -3.26
CA TRP A 58 14.71 21.94 -4.51
C TRP A 58 15.74 21.79 -5.63
N THR A 59 16.93 21.23 -5.36
CA THR A 59 18.06 21.22 -6.31
C THR A 59 18.14 19.99 -7.20
N GLN A 60 17.35 18.94 -6.96
CA GLN A 60 17.41 17.70 -7.74
C GLN A 60 16.02 17.12 -8.00
N GLY A 61 15.39 17.56 -9.09
CA GLY A 61 14.17 16.97 -9.63
C GLY A 61 12.91 17.33 -8.84
N TRP A 62 11.92 17.87 -9.55
CA TRP A 62 10.64 18.30 -9.00
C TRP A 62 9.84 17.10 -8.48
N ILE A 63 10.06 16.68 -7.24
CA ILE A 63 9.14 15.80 -6.53
C ILE A 63 8.29 16.71 -5.63
N ASP A 64 7.07 17.02 -6.08
CA ASP A 64 6.09 17.78 -5.31
C ASP A 64 5.89 17.12 -3.93
N SER A 65 6.32 17.80 -2.88
CA SER A 65 6.41 17.18 -1.56
C SER A 65 5.05 17.03 -0.86
N ASP A 66 3.97 17.41 -1.55
CA ASP A 66 2.57 17.22 -1.18
C ASP A 66 1.95 15.90 -1.68
N PHE A 67 2.72 15.02 -2.35
CA PHE A 67 2.17 13.76 -2.87
C PHE A 67 1.75 12.79 -1.76
N GLY A 68 0.49 12.34 -1.86
CA GLY A 68 0.01 11.13 -1.20
C GLY A 68 0.41 9.89 -2.01
N LEU A 69 0.77 8.81 -1.31
CA LEU A 69 1.10 7.54 -1.95
C LEU A 69 -0.18 6.76 -2.23
N ASN A 70 -0.56 6.59 -3.50
CA ASN A 70 -1.66 5.71 -3.86
C ASN A 70 -1.07 4.38 -4.34
N ILE A 71 -1.63 3.27 -3.86
CA ILE A 71 -1.14 1.92 -4.13
C ILE A 71 -2.24 1.16 -4.88
N LEU A 72 -1.90 0.66 -6.06
CA LEU A 72 -2.68 -0.33 -6.81
C LEU A 72 -1.96 -1.67 -6.71
N SER A 73 -2.64 -2.70 -6.23
CA SER A 73 -2.11 -4.06 -6.08
C SER A 73 -2.96 -5.04 -6.86
N ILE A 74 -2.31 -5.99 -7.54
CA ILE A 74 -2.95 -7.09 -8.24
C ILE A 74 -2.34 -8.37 -7.70
N ARG A 75 -3.18 -9.26 -7.18
CA ARG A 75 -2.78 -10.52 -6.56
C ARG A 75 -3.46 -11.67 -7.27
N VAL A 76 -2.70 -12.68 -7.65
CA VAL A 76 -3.20 -13.93 -8.23
C VAL A 76 -2.56 -15.08 -7.49
N GLY A 77 -3.35 -16.07 -7.09
CA GLY A 77 -2.81 -17.19 -6.33
C GLY A 77 -3.71 -18.41 -6.29
N MET A 78 -3.15 -19.47 -5.70
CA MET A 78 -3.82 -20.73 -5.42
C MET A 78 -3.59 -21.08 -3.96
N ALA A 79 -4.63 -21.53 -3.28
CA ALA A 79 -4.55 -21.99 -1.90
C ALA A 79 -5.18 -23.37 -1.75
N TRP A 80 -4.60 -24.18 -0.88
CA TRP A 80 -5.02 -25.54 -0.62
C TRP A 80 -5.40 -25.71 0.85
N SER A 81 -6.60 -26.22 1.09
CA SER A 81 -7.14 -26.46 2.42
C SER A 81 -6.62 -27.78 2.96
N ILE A 82 -5.84 -27.72 4.04
CA ILE A 82 -5.30 -28.90 4.75
C ILE A 82 -6.45 -29.68 5.42
N TYR A 83 -7.50 -28.99 5.87
CA TYR A 83 -8.66 -29.58 6.55
C TYR A 83 -9.97 -29.14 5.88
N THR A 84 -10.95 -30.04 5.79
CA THR A 84 -12.30 -29.73 5.29
C THR A 84 -13.30 -30.33 6.26
N ILE A 85 -14.06 -29.48 6.95
CA ILE A 85 -15.14 -29.92 7.85
C ILE A 85 -16.20 -30.62 6.99
N LYS A 86 -16.37 -31.93 7.16
CA LYS A 86 -17.50 -32.66 6.60
C LYS A 86 -18.76 -32.17 7.31
N LYS A 87 -19.71 -31.56 6.58
CA LYS A 87 -21.06 -31.35 7.09
C LYS A 87 -21.63 -32.70 7.52
N ILE A 88 -21.95 -32.84 8.80
CA ILE A 88 -22.75 -33.93 9.33
C ILE A 88 -24.18 -33.66 8.86
N ARG A 89 -24.78 -34.66 8.20
CA ARG A 89 -26.14 -34.60 7.63
C ARG A 89 -27.19 -34.66 8.72
#